data_AF-C9RC92-F1
#
_entry.id   AF-C9RC92-F1
#
_cell.length_a   1.000
_cell.length_b   1.000
_cell.length_c   1.000
_cell.angle_alpha   90.00
_cell.angle_beta   90.00
_cell.angle_gamma   90.00
#
_symmetry.space_group_name_H-M   'P 1'
#
loop_
_entity.id
_entity.type
_entity.pdbx_description
1 polymer ?
#
loop_
_entity_poly.entity_id
_entity_poly.type
_entity_poly.pdbx_seq_one_letter_code
_entity_poly.pdbx_strand_id
1 'polypeptide(L)'
;MRVYGIFDGVARDDVVAAAAVPDFATWKEITGRSCPQEYLDFLLEQEEALEAAGGGLLKVRVPLVLGEYRSWLSAGSFWQDGPEARGAWALEVARDPVKLRRLLEEHPVVPRAPEDRESVDVYFGVVLFPATSLDEALKLAPRLEEQVAGAIAEALRGEFPAFPPYRKISRLRAEGFRVVVGDRLVLTDVAPEVGSFMRDGVPGLESPVLSLPRRLRIRESELEDVEFPALVAVLLPVALHGAGDVLDACADVVEEKRGNLQEFSRAVVDTVNRLAGRESVSGAAPLVPDFLLPGFLEELAEGLELVDGEEDDGGNGGRGRKLRRIK
;
A
#
# COMPACT_ATOMS: atom_id res chain seq x y z
N MET A 1 7.84 -29.19 10.78
CA MET A 1 7.06 -28.76 11.95
C MET A 1 5.62 -28.49 11.54
N ARG A 2 4.63 -28.97 12.30
CA ARG A 2 3.22 -28.65 12.05
C ARG A 2 2.78 -27.49 12.93
N VAL A 3 1.97 -26.59 12.39
CA VAL A 3 1.38 -25.45 13.11
C VAL A 3 -0.12 -25.46 12.84
N TYR A 4 -0.91 -25.42 13.92
CA TYR A 4 -2.36 -25.43 13.89
C TYR A 4 -2.90 -24.12 14.47
N GLY A 5 -4.14 -23.77 14.13
CA GLY A 5 -4.79 -22.57 14.67
C GLY A 5 -4.14 -21.27 14.23
N ILE A 6 -3.53 -21.23 13.03
CA ILE A 6 -3.03 -19.98 12.43
C ILE A 6 -4.18 -18.97 12.33
N PHE A 7 -5.33 -19.47 11.89
CA PHE A 7 -6.63 -18.84 11.93
C PHE A 7 -7.69 -19.95 11.99
N ASP A 8 -8.96 -19.60 12.13
CA ASP A 8 -10.03 -20.59 12.15
C ASP A 8 -10.06 -21.44 10.87
N GLY A 9 -9.78 -22.74 11.05
CA GLY A 9 -9.69 -23.70 9.96
C GLY A 9 -8.36 -23.67 9.20
N VAL A 10 -7.35 -22.88 9.60
CA VAL A 10 -6.06 -22.78 8.88
C VAL A 10 -4.93 -23.47 9.66
N ALA A 11 -4.22 -24.36 8.97
CA ALA A 11 -3.04 -25.04 9.50
C ALA A 11 -1.97 -25.20 8.42
N ARG A 12 -0.73 -25.47 8.84
CA ARG A 12 0.36 -25.76 7.90
C ARG A 12 1.32 -26.81 8.43
N ASP A 13 2.13 -27.32 7.52
CA ASP A 13 3.36 -28.04 7.80
C ASP A 13 4.53 -27.48 6.97
N ASP A 14 5.55 -28.30 6.71
CA ASP A 14 6.75 -27.90 5.96
C ASP A 14 6.54 -27.81 4.44
N VAL A 15 5.42 -28.33 3.93
CA VAL A 15 5.15 -28.47 2.49
C VAL A 15 3.80 -27.87 2.09
N VAL A 16 2.80 -27.97 2.96
CA VAL A 16 1.42 -27.58 2.68
C VAL A 16 0.89 -26.61 3.72
N ALA A 17 0.15 -25.59 3.28
CA ALA A 17 -0.76 -24.81 4.09
C ALA A 17 -2.19 -25.09 3.61
N ALA A 18 -3.10 -25.39 4.54
CA ALA A 18 -4.46 -25.79 4.22
C ALA A 18 -5.49 -25.01 5.03
N ALA A 19 -6.60 -24.65 4.39
CA ALA A 19 -7.74 -23.98 5.01
C ALA A 19 -9.02 -24.83 4.85
N ALA A 20 -9.69 -25.13 5.96
CA ALA A 20 -11.06 -25.63 5.97
C ALA A 20 -12.03 -24.48 5.67
N VAL A 21 -12.63 -24.49 4.48
CA VAL A 21 -13.49 -23.42 3.99
C VAL A 21 -14.96 -23.81 4.12
N PRO A 22 -15.68 -23.34 5.15
CA PRO A 22 -17.12 -23.54 5.24
C PRO A 22 -17.84 -22.74 4.16
N ASP A 23 -18.98 -23.24 3.68
CA ASP A 23 -19.98 -22.38 3.02
C ASP A 23 -20.70 -21.50 4.05
N PHE A 24 -21.53 -20.55 3.59
CA PHE A 24 -22.19 -19.62 4.49
C PHE A 24 -23.12 -20.31 5.50
N ALA A 25 -23.81 -21.38 5.09
CA ALA A 25 -24.73 -22.12 5.95
C ALA A 25 -23.97 -22.87 7.06
N THR A 26 -22.88 -23.52 6.68
CA THR A 26 -21.95 -24.23 7.58
C THR A 26 -21.27 -23.26 8.53
N TRP A 27 -20.78 -22.12 8.03
CA TRP A 27 -20.17 -21.08 8.84
C TRP A 27 -21.16 -20.55 9.89
N LYS A 28 -22.42 -20.34 9.49
CA LYS A 28 -23.51 -19.96 10.39
C LYS A 28 -23.78 -21.00 11.46
N GLU A 29 -23.78 -22.29 11.11
CA GLU A 29 -23.95 -23.38 12.08
C GLU A 29 -22.80 -23.43 13.09
N ILE A 30 -21.55 -23.25 12.64
CA ILE A 30 -20.34 -23.33 13.48
C ILE A 30 -20.23 -22.12 14.40
N THR A 31 -20.47 -20.91 13.89
CA THR A 31 -20.19 -19.67 14.61
C THR A 31 -21.42 -19.07 15.31
N GLY A 32 -22.63 -19.51 14.94
CA GLY A 32 -23.88 -18.89 15.35
C GLY A 32 -24.17 -17.52 14.70
N ARG A 33 -23.29 -17.04 13.82
CA ARG A 33 -23.41 -15.73 13.16
C ARG A 33 -24.19 -15.86 11.85
N SER A 34 -24.94 -14.82 11.51
CA SER A 34 -25.85 -14.84 10.34
C SER A 34 -25.69 -13.65 9.40
N CYS A 35 -24.69 -12.79 9.63
CA CYS A 35 -24.42 -11.63 8.80
C CYS A 35 -23.57 -12.03 7.57
N PRO A 36 -24.07 -11.87 6.32
CA PRO A 36 -23.30 -12.18 5.12
C PRO A 36 -22.00 -11.39 5.00
N GLN A 37 -21.98 -10.13 5.45
CA GLN A 37 -20.79 -9.28 5.36
C GLN A 37 -19.67 -9.78 6.30
N GLU A 38 -20.02 -10.28 7.49
CA GLU A 38 -19.05 -10.89 8.40
C GLU A 38 -18.47 -12.19 7.85
N TYR A 39 -19.26 -12.97 7.10
CA TYR A 39 -18.76 -14.16 6.44
C TYR A 39 -17.74 -13.84 5.35
N LEU A 40 -18.00 -12.81 4.54
CA LEU A 40 -17.05 -12.35 3.53
C LEU A 40 -15.76 -11.80 4.16
N ASP A 41 -15.86 -11.08 5.29
CA ASP A 41 -14.69 -10.65 6.05
C ASP A 41 -13.92 -11.85 6.64
N PHE A 42 -14.63 -12.88 7.11
CA PHE A 42 -14.02 -14.14 7.54
C PHE A 42 -13.25 -14.83 6.40
N LEU A 43 -13.79 -14.83 5.18
CA LEU A 43 -13.10 -15.42 4.02
C LEU A 43 -11.82 -14.63 3.67
N LEU A 44 -11.83 -13.31 3.85
CA LEU A 44 -10.63 -12.47 3.70
C LEU A 44 -9.56 -12.82 4.74
N GLU A 45 -9.92 -12.83 6.03
CA GLU A 45 -8.97 -13.18 7.10
C GLU A 45 -8.42 -14.59 6.94
N GLN A 46 -9.24 -15.53 6.47
CA GLN A 46 -8.81 -16.88 6.19
C GLN A 46 -7.80 -16.94 5.03
N GLU A 47 -8.02 -16.16 3.96
CA GLU A 47 -7.06 -16.06 2.85
C GLU A 47 -5.76 -15.38 3.30
N GLU A 48 -5.84 -14.28 4.06
CA GLU A 48 -4.67 -13.61 4.63
C GLU A 48 -3.84 -14.56 5.52
N ALA A 49 -4.51 -15.36 6.35
CA ALA A 49 -3.85 -16.36 7.19
C ALA A 49 -3.21 -17.48 6.37
N LEU A 50 -3.84 -17.91 5.28
CA LEU A 50 -3.30 -18.90 4.36
C LEU A 50 -2.08 -18.36 3.59
N GLU A 51 -2.12 -17.09 3.19
CA GLU A 51 -1.02 -16.38 2.54
C GLU A 51 0.17 -16.18 3.49
N ALA A 52 -0.10 -15.76 4.73
CA ALA A 52 0.90 -15.54 5.78
C ALA A 52 1.50 -16.85 6.34
N ALA A 53 0.94 -18.01 6.01
CA ALA A 53 1.44 -19.31 6.45
C ALA A 53 2.89 -19.59 5.97
N GLY A 54 3.35 -18.93 4.92
CA GLY A 54 4.74 -18.93 4.47
C GLY A 54 4.91 -19.08 2.96
N GLY A 55 5.95 -18.43 2.43
CA GLY A 55 6.34 -18.58 1.02
C GLY A 55 6.86 -19.98 0.71
N GLY A 56 6.55 -20.48 -0.49
CA GLY A 56 7.02 -21.79 -0.98
C GLY A 56 6.20 -23.02 -0.56
N LEU A 57 5.11 -22.83 0.20
CA LEU A 57 4.17 -23.90 0.54
C LEU A 57 3.09 -24.06 -0.53
N LEU A 58 2.62 -25.29 -0.74
CA LEU A 58 1.40 -25.54 -1.49
C LEU A 58 0.19 -25.09 -0.66
N LYS A 59 -0.54 -24.09 -1.14
CA LYS A 59 -1.73 -23.55 -0.48
C LYS A 59 -2.99 -24.24 -1.00
N VAL A 60 -3.76 -24.84 -0.11
CA VAL A 60 -4.94 -25.65 -0.47
C VAL A 60 -6.17 -25.19 0.30
N ARG A 61 -7.24 -24.88 -0.44
CA ARG A 61 -8.57 -24.62 0.14
C ARG A 61 -9.37 -25.92 0.08
N VAL A 62 -9.80 -26.40 1.25
CA VAL A 62 -10.56 -27.65 1.39
C VAL A 62 -12.00 -27.30 1.77
N PRO A 63 -13.02 -27.68 0.98
CA PRO A 63 -14.41 -27.42 1.35
C PRO A 63 -14.73 -28.15 2.66
N LEU A 64 -15.22 -27.42 3.67
CA LEU A 64 -15.54 -28.01 4.97
C LEU A 64 -16.91 -28.68 4.93
N VAL A 65 -16.91 -30.01 4.77
CA VAL A 65 -18.11 -30.83 4.82
C VAL A 65 -18.35 -31.31 6.25
N LEU A 66 -19.31 -30.73 6.95
CA LEU A 66 -19.56 -31.01 8.38
C LEU A 66 -19.73 -32.50 8.71
N GLY A 67 -20.43 -33.24 7.85
CA GLY A 67 -20.64 -34.69 8.05
C GLY A 67 -19.33 -35.48 8.03
N GLU A 68 -18.45 -35.19 7.07
CA GLU A 68 -17.12 -35.81 6.99
C GLU A 68 -16.21 -35.37 8.13
N TYR A 69 -16.19 -34.07 8.45
CA TYR A 69 -15.41 -33.53 9.55
C TYR A 69 -15.82 -34.16 10.90
N ARG A 70 -17.13 -34.24 11.20
CA ARG A 70 -17.64 -34.88 12.43
C ARG A 70 -17.34 -36.38 12.47
N SER A 71 -17.39 -37.05 11.32
CA SER A 71 -17.02 -38.47 11.21
C SER A 71 -15.53 -38.67 11.48
N TRP A 72 -14.66 -37.81 10.93
CA TRP A 72 -13.24 -37.81 11.23
C TRP A 72 -12.96 -37.54 12.71
N LEU A 73 -13.65 -36.55 13.30
CA LEU A 73 -13.48 -36.19 14.71
C LEU A 73 -13.82 -37.36 15.63
N SER A 74 -14.91 -38.09 15.34
CA SER A 74 -15.40 -39.23 16.11
C SER A 74 -14.66 -40.55 15.86
N ALA A 75 -13.98 -40.71 14.71
CA ALA A 75 -13.25 -41.92 14.33
C ALA A 75 -11.90 -42.11 15.07
N GLY A 76 -11.70 -41.48 16.22
CA GLY A 76 -10.49 -41.59 17.04
C GLY A 76 -9.47 -40.49 16.82
N SER A 77 -9.89 -39.31 16.34
CA SER A 77 -9.04 -38.12 16.39
C SER A 77 -8.73 -37.75 17.85
N PHE A 78 -7.54 -37.22 18.12
CA PHE A 78 -7.20 -36.68 19.45
C PHE A 78 -7.71 -35.24 19.65
N TRP A 79 -8.48 -34.72 18.70
CA TRP A 79 -8.90 -33.32 18.64
C TRP A 79 -10.25 -33.12 19.32
N GLN A 80 -10.43 -31.95 19.93
CA GLN A 80 -11.74 -31.44 20.33
C GLN A 80 -12.29 -30.55 19.21
N ASP A 81 -13.60 -30.50 19.03
CA ASP A 81 -14.19 -29.65 18.00
C ASP A 81 -13.79 -28.18 18.22
N GLY A 82 -13.23 -27.56 17.18
CA GLY A 82 -12.78 -26.20 17.24
C GLY A 82 -11.95 -25.78 16.03
N PRO A 83 -11.48 -24.52 16.03
CA PRO A 83 -10.66 -23.93 14.97
C PRO A 83 -9.45 -24.78 14.57
N GLU A 84 -8.71 -25.27 15.55
CA GLU A 84 -7.50 -26.08 15.35
C GLU A 84 -7.81 -27.44 14.72
N ALA A 85 -8.89 -28.09 15.17
CA ALA A 85 -9.33 -29.38 14.65
C ALA A 85 -9.78 -29.28 13.19
N ARG A 86 -10.48 -28.20 12.83
CA ARG A 86 -10.83 -27.92 11.43
C ARG A 86 -9.57 -27.72 10.57
N GLY A 87 -8.58 -26.98 11.05
CA GLY A 87 -7.30 -26.83 10.36
C GLY A 87 -6.54 -28.16 10.22
N ALA A 88 -6.52 -28.97 11.27
CA ALA A 88 -5.89 -30.29 11.24
C ALA A 88 -6.56 -31.25 10.25
N TRP A 89 -7.89 -31.24 10.22
CA TRP A 89 -8.67 -31.99 9.24
C TRP A 89 -8.37 -31.54 7.81
N ALA A 90 -8.36 -30.23 7.54
CA ALA A 90 -8.03 -29.70 6.23
C ALA A 90 -6.62 -30.08 5.80
N LEU A 91 -5.64 -30.04 6.70
CA LEU A 91 -4.26 -30.44 6.41
C LEU A 91 -4.16 -31.93 6.09
N GLU A 92 -4.91 -32.78 6.79
CA GLU A 92 -4.98 -34.22 6.49
C GLU A 92 -5.59 -34.48 5.11
N VAL A 93 -6.71 -33.81 4.80
CA VAL A 93 -7.37 -33.91 3.49
C VAL A 93 -6.44 -33.41 2.38
N ALA A 94 -5.76 -32.28 2.57
CA ALA A 94 -4.86 -31.70 1.58
C ALA A 94 -3.67 -32.61 1.24
N ARG A 95 -3.27 -33.49 2.17
CA ARG A 95 -2.20 -34.49 1.97
C ARG A 95 -2.67 -35.74 1.24
N ASP A 96 -3.98 -35.98 1.16
CA ASP A 96 -4.57 -37.08 0.42
C ASP A 96 -5.17 -36.55 -0.90
N PRO A 97 -4.43 -36.62 -2.03
CA PRO A 97 -4.90 -36.07 -3.30
C PRO A 97 -6.13 -36.78 -3.85
N VAL A 98 -6.39 -38.03 -3.44
CA VAL A 98 -7.58 -38.78 -3.87
C VAL A 98 -8.80 -38.27 -3.12
N LYS A 99 -8.69 -38.15 -1.79
CA LYS A 99 -9.77 -37.60 -0.95
C LYS A 99 -10.06 -36.14 -1.29
N LEU A 100 -9.03 -35.32 -1.46
CA LEU A 100 -9.19 -33.91 -1.87
C LEU A 100 -9.90 -33.80 -3.21
N ARG A 101 -9.49 -34.59 -4.22
CA ARG A 101 -10.13 -34.57 -5.54
C ARG A 101 -11.61 -34.95 -5.45
N ARG A 102 -11.94 -36.03 -4.72
CA ARG A 102 -13.34 -36.42 -4.49
C ARG A 102 -14.15 -35.28 -3.88
N LEU A 103 -13.63 -34.66 -2.82
CA LEU A 103 -14.32 -33.55 -2.16
C LEU A 103 -14.52 -32.34 -3.08
N LEU A 104 -13.55 -32.04 -3.94
CA LEU A 104 -13.68 -30.95 -4.93
C LEU A 104 -14.63 -31.31 -6.08
N GLU A 105 -14.75 -32.59 -6.45
CA GLU A 105 -15.74 -33.05 -7.44
C GLU A 105 -17.17 -32.96 -6.88
N GLU A 106 -17.36 -33.33 -5.60
CA GLU A 106 -18.65 -33.26 -4.91
C GLU A 106 -19.03 -31.81 -4.52
N HIS A 107 -18.04 -30.98 -4.21
CA HIS A 107 -18.19 -29.58 -3.81
C HIS A 107 -17.33 -28.67 -4.72
N PRO A 108 -17.73 -28.48 -5.99
CA PRO A 108 -16.90 -27.79 -6.99
C PRO A 108 -16.74 -26.29 -6.75
N VAL A 109 -17.62 -25.69 -5.94
CA VAL A 109 -17.56 -24.27 -5.58
C VAL A 109 -17.06 -24.15 -4.15
N VAL A 110 -15.74 -24.00 -4.00
CA VAL A 110 -15.14 -23.62 -2.71
C VAL A 110 -15.21 -22.10 -2.60
N PRO A 111 -15.90 -21.53 -1.58
CA PRO A 111 -15.98 -20.09 -1.39
C PRO A 111 -14.59 -19.45 -1.37
N ARG A 112 -14.47 -18.26 -1.95
CA ARG A 112 -13.24 -17.47 -2.00
C ARG A 112 -13.43 -16.12 -1.34
N ALA A 113 -12.32 -15.56 -0.87
CA ALA A 113 -12.31 -14.15 -0.48
C ALA A 113 -12.77 -13.28 -1.65
N PRO A 114 -13.62 -12.26 -1.41
CA PRO A 114 -13.98 -11.31 -2.45
C PRO A 114 -12.80 -10.38 -2.77
N GLU A 115 -12.85 -9.73 -3.93
CA GLU A 115 -11.78 -8.86 -4.45
C GLU A 115 -11.82 -7.44 -3.87
N ASP A 116 -12.95 -7.04 -3.27
CA ASP A 116 -13.23 -5.72 -2.69
C ASP A 116 -12.55 -5.47 -1.32
N ARG A 117 -11.38 -6.09 -1.10
CA ARG A 117 -10.56 -5.92 0.11
C ARG A 117 -10.09 -4.47 0.20
N GLU A 118 -10.25 -3.86 1.37
CA GLU A 118 -9.71 -2.53 1.62
C GLU A 118 -8.18 -2.57 1.71
N SER A 119 -7.52 -1.68 0.98
CA SER A 119 -6.06 -1.54 0.91
C SER A 119 -5.63 -0.07 0.91
N VAL A 120 -4.36 0.16 1.20
CA VAL A 120 -3.69 1.47 1.16
C VAL A 120 -2.41 1.34 0.35
N ASP A 121 -2.34 2.06 -0.77
CA ASP A 121 -1.12 2.22 -1.55
C ASP A 121 -0.53 3.61 -1.34
N VAL A 122 0.77 3.66 -1.06
CA VAL A 122 1.49 4.91 -0.79
C VAL A 122 2.36 5.31 -1.97
N TYR A 123 2.27 6.59 -2.31
CA TYR A 123 2.99 7.26 -3.39
C TYR A 123 3.60 8.56 -2.88
N PHE A 124 4.57 9.07 -3.65
CA PHE A 124 5.21 10.35 -3.41
C PHE A 124 5.19 11.18 -4.69
N GLY A 125 4.62 12.38 -4.62
CA GLY A 125 4.82 13.39 -5.65
C GLY A 125 6.22 13.99 -5.50
N VAL A 126 7.12 13.69 -6.43
CA VAL A 126 8.53 14.10 -6.33
C VAL A 126 8.73 15.45 -7.00
N VAL A 127 9.28 16.43 -6.27
CA VAL A 127 9.61 17.74 -6.83
C VAL A 127 11.08 18.07 -6.59
N LEU A 128 11.77 18.47 -7.65
CA LEU A 128 13.13 19.00 -7.57
C LEU A 128 13.09 20.52 -7.40
N PHE A 129 13.55 20.99 -6.26
CA PHE A 129 13.52 22.40 -5.86
C PHE A 129 14.91 23.01 -5.83
N PRO A 130 15.23 23.99 -6.70
CA PRO A 130 16.52 24.67 -6.65
C PRO A 130 16.55 25.70 -5.52
N ALA A 131 17.25 25.37 -4.44
CA ALA A 131 17.45 26.23 -3.29
C ALA A 131 18.75 27.03 -3.42
N THR A 132 18.69 28.35 -3.21
CA THR A 132 19.86 29.24 -3.22
C THR A 132 20.40 29.56 -1.83
N SER A 133 19.63 29.26 -0.79
CA SER A 133 20.03 29.37 0.61
C SER A 133 19.24 28.39 1.49
N LEU A 134 19.73 28.19 2.71
CA LEU A 134 19.06 27.41 3.75
C LEU A 134 17.66 27.95 4.08
N ASP A 135 17.55 29.27 4.28
CA ASP A 135 16.26 29.95 4.53
C ASP A 135 15.23 29.63 3.45
N GLU A 136 15.67 29.49 2.21
CA GLU A 136 14.79 29.19 1.09
C GLU A 136 14.23 27.77 1.16
N ALA A 137 15.08 26.78 1.43
CA ALA A 137 14.66 25.40 1.62
C ALA A 137 13.72 25.27 2.83
N LEU A 138 13.97 26.01 3.92
CA LEU A 138 13.13 26.01 5.12
C LEU A 138 11.73 26.60 4.90
N LYS A 139 11.50 27.38 3.84
CA LYS A 139 10.14 27.82 3.45
C LYS A 139 9.24 26.68 3.00
N LEU A 140 9.80 25.51 2.64
CA LEU A 140 9.03 24.32 2.29
C LEU A 140 8.60 23.50 3.52
N ALA A 141 9.17 23.81 4.69
CA ALA A 141 8.89 23.09 5.92
C ALA A 141 7.49 23.30 6.55
N PRO A 142 6.77 24.43 6.39
CA PRO A 142 5.47 24.64 7.01
C PRO A 142 4.43 23.58 6.62
N ARG A 143 3.36 23.48 7.43
CA ARG A 143 2.18 22.70 7.07
C ARG A 143 1.47 23.37 5.91
N LEU A 144 1.02 22.57 4.96
CA LEU A 144 0.06 22.97 3.94
C LEU A 144 -1.27 23.30 4.63
N GLU A 145 -1.93 24.34 4.12
CA GLU A 145 -3.32 24.60 4.49
C GLU A 145 -4.19 23.45 4.01
N GLU A 146 -5.19 23.07 4.80
CA GLU A 146 -6.08 21.93 4.48
C GLU A 146 -6.77 22.11 3.11
N GLN A 147 -7.14 23.34 2.75
CA GLN A 147 -7.71 23.66 1.43
C GLN A 147 -6.73 23.37 0.29
N VAL A 148 -5.43 23.61 0.49
CA VAL A 148 -4.40 23.36 -0.53
C VAL A 148 -4.15 21.87 -0.67
N ALA A 149 -3.99 21.14 0.44
CA ALA A 149 -3.83 19.69 0.42
C ALA A 149 -5.06 18.99 -0.17
N GLY A 150 -6.28 19.45 0.18
CA GLY A 150 -7.52 18.96 -0.39
C GLY A 150 -7.64 19.23 -1.89
N ALA A 151 -7.23 20.41 -2.37
CA ALA A 151 -7.21 20.71 -3.81
C ALA A 151 -6.24 19.80 -4.58
N ILE A 152 -5.09 19.45 -3.99
CA ILE A 152 -4.16 18.48 -4.59
C ILE A 152 -4.80 17.08 -4.62
N ALA A 153 -5.49 16.68 -3.55
CA ALA A 153 -6.20 15.40 -3.50
C ALA A 153 -7.28 15.31 -4.60
N GLU A 154 -8.06 16.38 -4.79
CA GLU A 154 -9.07 16.47 -5.86
C GLU A 154 -8.45 16.48 -7.26
N ALA A 155 -7.34 17.20 -7.46
CA ALA A 155 -6.61 17.19 -8.74
C ALA A 155 -6.12 15.78 -9.08
N LEU A 156 -5.58 15.05 -8.10
CA LEU A 156 -5.21 13.65 -8.31
C LEU A 156 -6.44 12.76 -8.56
N ARG A 157 -7.53 12.98 -7.82
CA ARG A 157 -8.77 12.22 -8.00
C ARG A 157 -9.37 12.41 -9.40
N GLY A 158 -9.23 13.61 -9.97
CA GLY A 158 -9.65 13.97 -11.32
C GLY A 158 -8.94 13.20 -12.43
N GLU A 159 -7.73 12.70 -12.17
CA GLU A 159 -6.97 11.86 -13.12
C GLU A 159 -7.55 10.44 -13.27
N PHE A 160 -8.49 10.06 -12.39
CA PHE A 160 -9.12 8.75 -12.34
C PHE A 160 -10.67 8.82 -12.41
N PRO A 161 -11.26 9.48 -13.42
CA PRO A 161 -12.68 9.79 -13.43
C PRO A 161 -13.58 8.54 -13.57
N ALA A 162 -13.04 7.42 -14.04
CA ALA A 162 -13.78 6.19 -14.29
C ALA A 162 -14.05 5.36 -13.02
N PHE A 163 -13.24 5.54 -11.96
CA PHE A 163 -13.37 4.73 -10.76
C PHE A 163 -14.39 5.33 -9.79
N PRO A 164 -15.13 4.52 -9.02
CA PRO A 164 -16.13 5.02 -8.08
C PRO A 164 -15.50 5.71 -6.86
N PRO A 165 -16.24 6.59 -6.16
CA PRO A 165 -15.79 7.16 -4.89
C PRO A 165 -15.73 6.08 -3.81
N TYR A 166 -14.81 6.27 -2.87
CA TYR A 166 -14.66 5.40 -1.71
C TYR A 166 -15.95 5.26 -0.89
N ARG A 167 -16.35 4.03 -0.60
CA ARG A 167 -17.36 3.71 0.42
C ARG A 167 -16.96 2.47 1.20
N LYS A 168 -17.02 2.56 2.53
CA LYS A 168 -16.80 1.42 3.43
C LYS A 168 -17.96 0.42 3.29
N ILE A 169 -17.65 -0.86 3.08
CA ILE A 169 -18.65 -1.94 2.99
C ILE A 169 -18.74 -2.69 4.32
N SER A 170 -17.58 -3.04 4.88
CA SER A 170 -17.44 -3.82 6.11
C SER A 170 -16.14 -3.46 6.82
N ARG A 171 -15.71 -4.21 7.84
CA ARG A 171 -14.45 -3.93 8.54
C ARG A 171 -13.25 -4.01 7.61
N LEU A 172 -13.25 -4.96 6.67
CA LEU A 172 -12.10 -5.26 5.81
C LEU A 172 -12.35 -4.95 4.33
N ARG A 173 -13.52 -4.40 3.98
CA ARG A 173 -13.91 -4.19 2.57
C ARG A 173 -14.40 -2.80 2.29
N ALA A 174 -14.11 -2.34 1.09
CA ALA A 174 -14.51 -1.05 0.56
C ALA A 174 -14.87 -1.19 -0.92
N GLU A 175 -15.63 -0.23 -1.46
CA GLU A 175 -15.77 -0.02 -2.90
C GLU A 175 -15.10 1.30 -3.28
N GLY A 176 -14.63 1.38 -4.53
CA GLY A 176 -13.99 2.58 -5.05
C GLY A 176 -12.73 2.95 -4.28
N PHE A 177 -12.32 4.20 -4.44
CA PHE A 177 -11.15 4.72 -3.75
C PHE A 177 -11.25 6.22 -3.47
N ARG A 178 -10.36 6.67 -2.58
CA ARG A 178 -10.15 8.08 -2.25
C ARG A 178 -8.66 8.38 -2.23
N VAL A 179 -8.35 9.66 -2.34
CA VAL A 179 -6.99 10.19 -2.21
C VAL A 179 -6.84 10.82 -0.84
N VAL A 180 -5.73 10.52 -0.16
CA VAL A 180 -5.33 11.17 1.08
C VAL A 180 -3.95 11.78 0.89
N VAL A 181 -3.79 13.06 1.21
CA VAL A 181 -2.53 13.80 1.04
C VAL A 181 -1.95 14.16 2.41
N GLY A 182 -0.63 14.04 2.58
CA GLY A 182 0.05 14.51 3.77
C GLY A 182 -0.02 16.04 3.91
N ASP A 183 -0.15 16.54 5.14
CA ASP A 183 -0.25 17.98 5.42
C ASP A 183 1.05 18.79 5.23
N ARG A 184 2.10 18.21 4.61
CA ARG A 184 3.39 18.88 4.38
C ARG A 184 4.25 18.12 3.38
N LEU A 185 5.25 18.83 2.87
CA LEU A 185 6.37 18.25 2.13
C LEU A 185 7.38 17.64 3.11
N VAL A 186 8.04 16.57 2.68
CA VAL A 186 9.04 15.84 3.45
C VAL A 186 10.31 15.65 2.62
N LEU A 187 11.44 15.37 3.28
CA LEU A 187 12.68 14.99 2.62
C LEU A 187 12.67 13.49 2.27
N THR A 188 13.63 13.08 1.44
CA THR A 188 13.72 11.69 0.92
C THR A 188 14.13 10.66 1.97
N ASP A 189 14.88 11.07 3.00
CA ASP A 189 15.38 10.23 4.10
C ASP A 189 14.28 9.69 5.01
N VAL A 190 13.22 10.47 5.21
CA VAL A 190 12.07 10.08 6.05
C VAL A 190 10.96 9.37 5.27
N ALA A 191 11.09 9.20 3.96
CA ALA A 191 10.05 8.60 3.11
C ALA A 191 9.59 7.21 3.59
N PRO A 192 10.48 6.27 3.99
CA PRO A 192 10.04 4.96 4.50
C PRO A 192 9.18 5.07 5.77
N GLU A 193 9.54 5.99 6.68
CA GLU A 193 8.79 6.23 7.91
C GLU A 193 7.41 6.83 7.62
N VAL A 194 7.35 7.76 6.67
CA VAL A 194 6.09 8.33 6.16
C VAL A 194 5.22 7.24 5.53
N GLY A 195 5.81 6.37 4.70
CA GLY A 195 5.11 5.27 4.05
C GLY A 195 4.41 4.35 5.05
N SER A 196 5.13 3.92 6.09
CA SER A 196 4.53 3.14 7.18
C SER A 196 3.46 3.92 7.94
N PHE A 197 3.72 5.19 8.30
CA PHE A 197 2.75 6.02 9.00
C PHE A 197 1.44 6.20 8.22
N MET A 198 1.51 6.39 6.89
CA MET A 198 0.33 6.53 6.06
C MET A 198 -0.47 5.23 5.98
N ARG A 199 0.19 4.08 5.76
CA ARG A 199 -0.48 2.76 5.75
C ARG A 199 -1.26 2.50 7.03
N ASP A 200 -0.70 2.88 8.18
CA ASP A 200 -1.33 2.66 9.48
C ASP A 200 -2.38 3.73 9.83
N GLY A 201 -2.18 4.99 9.40
CA GLY A 201 -2.99 6.14 9.81
C GLY A 201 -4.16 6.48 8.88
N VAL A 202 -4.14 6.01 7.64
CA VAL A 202 -5.21 6.25 6.64
C VAL A 202 -6.48 5.42 6.89
N PRO A 203 -6.40 4.15 7.34
CA PRO A 203 -7.59 3.38 7.69
C PRO A 203 -8.43 4.12 8.75
N GLY A 204 -9.70 4.38 8.44
CA GLY A 204 -10.62 5.10 9.34
C GLY A 204 -10.49 6.62 9.36
N LEU A 205 -9.55 7.22 8.61
CA LEU A 205 -9.51 8.67 8.42
C LEU A 205 -10.76 9.13 7.64
N GLU A 206 -11.38 10.26 7.95
CA GLU A 206 -12.50 10.80 7.13
C GLU A 206 -12.06 11.94 6.21
N SER A 207 -11.04 12.70 6.63
CA SER A 207 -10.48 13.82 5.86
C SER A 207 -9.61 13.33 4.69
N PRO A 208 -9.57 14.04 3.55
CA PRO A 208 -8.59 13.80 2.49
C PRO A 208 -7.18 14.27 2.87
N VAL A 209 -6.97 14.77 4.09
CA VAL A 209 -5.68 15.28 4.57
C VAL A 209 -5.24 14.54 5.82
N LEU A 210 -4.02 14.01 5.80
CA LEU A 210 -3.40 13.34 6.93
C LEU A 210 -2.36 14.27 7.60
N SER A 211 -2.58 14.56 8.87
CA SER A 211 -1.62 15.33 9.67
C SER A 211 -0.38 14.48 10.01
N LEU A 212 0.74 14.76 9.34
CA LEU A 212 1.97 14.01 9.61
C LEU A 212 2.62 14.44 10.96
N PRO A 213 3.29 13.54 11.68
CA PRO A 213 4.05 13.87 12.88
C PRO A 213 5.03 15.01 12.65
N ARG A 214 5.23 15.87 13.66
CA ARG A 214 6.18 17.00 13.57
C ARG A 214 7.62 16.57 13.28
N ARG A 215 8.00 15.35 13.68
CA ARG A 215 9.34 14.80 13.43
C ARG A 215 9.61 14.51 11.94
N LEU A 216 8.58 14.36 11.11
CA LEU A 216 8.72 14.14 9.66
C LEU A 216 8.84 15.45 8.87
N ARG A 217 8.88 16.59 9.56
CA ARG A 217 9.05 17.90 8.94
C ARG A 217 10.51 18.11 8.59
N ILE A 218 10.77 18.75 7.44
CA ILE A 218 12.07 19.32 7.08
C ILE A 218 12.62 20.18 8.23
N ARG A 219 13.83 19.89 8.70
CA ARG A 219 14.50 20.61 9.79
C ARG A 219 15.78 21.27 9.30
N GLU A 220 16.17 22.32 10.01
CA GLU A 220 17.43 23.03 9.75
C GLU A 220 18.64 22.10 9.85
N SER A 221 18.71 21.28 10.90
CA SER A 221 19.80 20.32 11.12
C SER A 221 20.01 19.31 9.99
N GLU A 222 18.97 19.01 9.20
CA GLU A 222 19.06 18.10 8.05
C GLU A 222 19.71 18.80 6.83
N LEU A 223 19.62 20.13 6.79
CA LEU A 223 20.05 20.99 5.70
C LEU A 223 21.35 21.76 5.99
N GLU A 224 21.83 21.77 7.23
CA GLU A 224 23.05 22.50 7.66
C GLU A 224 24.31 22.11 6.83
N ASP A 225 24.41 20.84 6.45
CA ASP A 225 25.53 20.29 5.67
C ASP A 225 25.37 20.45 4.14
N VAL A 226 24.38 21.23 3.67
CA VAL A 226 24.14 21.47 2.24
C VAL A 226 24.96 22.68 1.77
N GLU A 227 25.81 22.49 0.77
CA GLU A 227 26.44 23.60 0.05
C GLU A 227 25.45 24.21 -0.95
N PHE A 228 25.10 25.48 -0.77
CA PHE A 228 24.17 26.19 -1.65
C PHE A 228 24.91 26.98 -2.74
N PRO A 229 24.35 27.09 -3.97
CA PRO A 229 23.03 26.61 -4.39
C PRO A 229 22.97 25.10 -4.63
N ALA A 230 21.85 24.48 -4.23
CA ALA A 230 21.62 23.04 -4.33
C ALA A 230 20.27 22.72 -4.98
N LEU A 231 20.15 21.53 -5.56
CA LEU A 231 18.87 20.99 -5.99
C LEU A 231 18.38 20.00 -4.92
N VAL A 232 17.27 20.35 -4.26
CA VAL A 232 16.69 19.61 -3.13
C VAL A 232 15.48 18.83 -3.64
N ALA A 233 15.49 17.50 -3.47
CA ALA A 233 14.31 16.69 -3.71
C ALA A 233 13.38 16.78 -2.50
N VAL A 234 12.15 17.24 -2.72
CA VAL A 234 11.07 17.22 -1.72
C VAL A 234 9.93 16.35 -2.21
N LEU A 235 9.29 15.68 -1.27
CA LEU A 235 8.25 14.70 -1.54
C LEU A 235 6.92 15.21 -0.96
N LEU A 236 5.85 15.11 -1.73
CA LEU A 236 4.49 15.20 -1.22
C LEU A 236 3.95 13.78 -0.99
N PRO A 237 3.72 13.36 0.26
CA PRO A 237 3.17 12.04 0.55
C PRO A 237 1.70 11.95 0.14
N VAL A 238 1.34 10.88 -0.56
CA VAL A 238 0.00 10.62 -1.08
C VAL A 238 -0.35 9.16 -0.81
N ALA A 239 -1.56 8.88 -0.34
CA ALA A 239 -2.09 7.55 -0.22
C ALA A 239 -3.37 7.40 -1.04
N LEU A 240 -3.45 6.32 -1.80
CA LEU A 240 -4.69 5.85 -2.39
C LEU A 240 -5.28 4.81 -1.43
N HIS A 241 -6.54 5.00 -1.05
CA HIS A 241 -7.24 4.13 -0.09
C HIS A 241 -8.56 3.66 -0.66
N GLY A 242 -8.77 2.36 -0.74
CA GLY A 242 -9.93 1.81 -1.43
C GLY A 242 -9.92 0.31 -1.57
N ALA A 243 -10.77 -0.18 -2.47
CA ALA A 243 -10.79 -1.58 -2.88
C ALA A 243 -9.50 -1.94 -3.62
N GLY A 244 -8.91 -3.10 -3.31
CA GLY A 244 -7.61 -3.53 -3.84
C GLY A 244 -7.59 -3.60 -5.37
N ASP A 245 -8.61 -4.18 -5.98
CA ASP A 245 -8.79 -4.24 -7.44
C ASP A 245 -8.85 -2.86 -8.10
N VAL A 246 -9.47 -1.88 -7.43
CA VAL A 246 -9.50 -0.48 -7.89
C VAL A 246 -8.13 0.18 -7.73
N LEU A 247 -7.41 -0.11 -6.65
CA LEU A 247 -6.05 0.41 -6.46
C LEU A 247 -5.05 -0.17 -7.46
N ASP A 248 -5.17 -1.46 -7.79
CA ASP A 248 -4.38 -2.10 -8.85
C ASP A 248 -4.64 -1.39 -10.20
N ALA A 249 -5.90 -1.12 -10.53
CA ALA A 249 -6.24 -0.38 -11.74
C ALA A 249 -5.76 1.08 -11.71
N CYS A 250 -5.72 1.72 -10.54
CA CYS A 250 -5.07 3.03 -10.37
C CYS A 250 -3.57 2.95 -10.64
N ALA A 251 -2.89 1.90 -10.13
CA ALA A 251 -1.46 1.68 -10.34
C ALA A 251 -1.13 1.52 -11.84
N ASP A 252 -1.94 0.77 -12.58
CA ASP A 252 -1.81 0.62 -14.03
C ASP A 252 -1.85 1.98 -14.76
N VAL A 253 -2.79 2.87 -14.37
CA VAL A 253 -2.90 4.22 -14.95
C VAL A 253 -1.69 5.09 -14.60
N VAL A 254 -1.19 4.99 -13.36
CA VAL A 254 0.02 5.71 -12.93
C VAL A 254 1.23 5.22 -13.73
N GLU A 255 1.36 3.90 -13.93
CA GLU A 255 2.46 3.29 -14.70
C GLU A 255 2.38 3.68 -16.19
N GLU A 256 1.21 3.59 -16.83
CA GLU A 256 1.00 3.98 -18.23
C GLU A 256 1.43 5.43 -18.47
N LYS A 257 1.08 6.32 -17.54
CA LYS A 257 1.46 7.74 -17.58
C LYS A 257 2.86 8.00 -17.04
N ARG A 258 3.60 6.97 -16.60
CA ARG A 258 4.93 7.06 -15.96
C ARG A 258 4.97 8.07 -14.81
N GLY A 259 3.90 8.08 -14.01
CA GLY A 259 3.70 9.02 -12.91
C GLY A 259 3.36 10.46 -13.33
N ASN A 260 3.37 10.79 -14.62
CA ASN A 260 3.15 12.16 -15.12
C ASN A 260 1.66 12.50 -15.24
N LEU A 261 1.04 12.69 -14.10
CA LEU A 261 -0.34 13.13 -13.94
C LEU A 261 -0.37 14.66 -14.01
N GLN A 262 -0.94 15.23 -15.08
CA GLN A 262 -0.78 16.65 -15.43
C GLN A 262 -1.44 17.59 -14.41
N GLU A 263 -2.66 17.30 -14.00
CA GLU A 263 -3.41 18.16 -13.07
C GLU A 263 -2.80 18.09 -11.68
N PHE A 264 -2.48 16.88 -11.22
CA PHE A 264 -1.73 16.65 -9.98
C PHE A 264 -0.37 17.37 -10.01
N SER A 265 0.43 17.15 -11.06
CA SER A 265 1.77 17.75 -11.17
C SER A 265 1.73 19.25 -11.08
N ARG A 266 0.79 19.88 -11.78
CA ARG A 266 0.60 21.34 -11.73
C ARG A 266 0.26 21.80 -10.32
N ALA A 267 -0.70 21.15 -9.66
CA ALA A 267 -1.13 21.53 -8.30
C ALA A 267 0.02 21.43 -7.28
N VAL A 268 0.87 20.40 -7.38
CA VAL A 268 2.03 20.23 -6.50
C VAL A 268 3.10 21.28 -6.79
N VAL A 269 3.47 21.49 -8.05
CA VAL A 269 4.48 22.48 -8.46
C VAL A 269 4.06 23.90 -8.07
N ASP A 270 2.80 24.27 -8.30
CA ASP A 270 2.26 25.58 -7.92
C ASP A 270 2.31 25.78 -6.40
N THR A 271 2.08 24.71 -5.63
CA THR A 271 2.17 24.73 -4.17
C THR A 271 3.61 24.95 -3.71
N VAL A 272 4.58 24.24 -4.30
CA VAL A 272 6.01 24.43 -4.00
C VAL A 272 6.47 25.84 -4.34
N ASN A 273 6.13 26.35 -5.53
CA ASN A 273 6.47 27.71 -5.95
C ASN A 273 5.85 28.77 -5.02
N ARG A 274 4.60 28.57 -4.57
CA ARG A 274 3.94 29.46 -3.61
C ARG A 274 4.65 29.48 -2.27
N LEU A 275 5.01 28.30 -1.73
CA LEU A 275 5.75 28.20 -0.47
C LEU A 275 7.12 28.87 -0.56
N ALA A 276 7.84 28.65 -1.67
CA ALA A 276 9.14 29.28 -1.93
C ALA A 276 9.03 30.81 -2.09
N GLY A 277 7.86 31.31 -2.52
CA GLY A 277 7.61 32.71 -2.82
C GLY A 277 8.22 33.16 -4.14
N ARG A 278 8.45 32.23 -5.08
CA ARG A 278 8.95 32.49 -6.44
C ARG A 278 8.64 31.33 -7.39
N GLU A 279 8.52 31.63 -8.67
CA GLU A 279 8.53 30.62 -9.73
C GLU A 279 9.96 30.11 -9.91
N SER A 280 10.27 29.00 -9.24
CA SER A 280 11.63 28.41 -9.21
C SER A 280 11.66 26.97 -9.68
N VAL A 281 10.50 26.32 -9.70
CA VAL A 281 10.31 24.98 -10.24
C VAL A 281 9.52 25.10 -11.53
N SER A 282 10.12 24.66 -12.63
CA SER A 282 9.44 24.35 -13.88
C SER A 282 9.60 22.85 -14.14
N GLY A 283 8.50 22.13 -14.31
CA GLY A 283 8.55 20.69 -14.55
C GLY A 283 7.31 19.92 -14.11
N ALA A 284 7.41 18.60 -14.17
CA ALA A 284 6.41 17.68 -13.66
C ALA A 284 6.73 17.32 -12.20
N ALA A 285 5.70 16.91 -11.45
CA ALA A 285 5.85 16.27 -10.15
C ALA A 285 5.39 14.82 -10.29
N PRO A 286 6.25 13.91 -10.81
CA PRO A 286 5.85 12.54 -11.04
C PRO A 286 5.40 11.89 -9.73
N LEU A 287 4.29 11.16 -9.81
CA LEU A 287 3.79 10.34 -8.72
C LEU A 287 4.50 8.99 -8.74
N VAL A 288 5.31 8.72 -7.72
CA VAL A 288 6.17 7.52 -7.65
C VAL A 288 5.71 6.62 -6.50
N PRO A 289 5.46 5.32 -6.73
CA PRO A 289 5.14 4.39 -5.66
C PRO A 289 6.24 4.31 -4.60
N ASP A 290 5.88 4.17 -3.32
CA ASP A 290 6.81 4.05 -2.18
C ASP A 290 7.92 3.01 -2.44
N PHE A 291 7.57 1.85 -3.01
CA PHE A 291 8.53 0.78 -3.27
C PHE A 291 9.48 1.05 -4.45
N LEU A 292 9.13 1.94 -5.38
CA LEU A 292 9.99 2.35 -6.50
C LEU A 292 10.79 3.61 -6.20
N LEU A 293 10.41 4.36 -5.16
CA LEU A 293 11.04 5.62 -4.82
C LEU A 293 12.57 5.53 -4.66
N PRO A 294 13.17 4.52 -3.99
CA PRO A 294 14.61 4.44 -3.86
C PRO A 294 15.33 4.40 -5.21
N GLY A 295 14.90 3.52 -6.13
CA GLY A 295 15.49 3.39 -7.47
C GLY A 295 15.25 4.63 -8.33
N PHE A 296 14.06 5.22 -8.24
CA PHE A 296 13.79 6.49 -8.92
C PHE A 296 14.73 7.62 -8.48
N LEU A 297 15.03 7.70 -7.17
CA LEU A 297 15.99 8.66 -6.63
C LEU A 297 17.46 8.33 -6.98
N GLU A 298 17.77 7.09 -7.35
CA GLU A 298 19.08 6.69 -7.91
C GLU A 298 19.24 7.26 -9.31
N GLU A 299 18.29 6.94 -10.17
CA GLU A 299 18.27 7.39 -11.57
C GLU A 299 18.28 8.92 -11.68
N LEU A 300 17.53 9.62 -10.82
CA LEU A 300 17.56 11.08 -10.76
C LEU A 300 18.93 11.64 -10.36
N ALA A 301 19.63 10.99 -9.43
CA ALA A 301 20.95 11.45 -9.00
C ALA A 301 21.99 11.19 -10.10
N GLU A 302 22.00 10.01 -10.72
CA GLU A 302 22.89 9.67 -11.83
C GLU A 302 22.69 10.59 -13.02
N GLY A 303 21.44 10.88 -13.39
CA GLY A 303 21.12 11.79 -14.48
C GLY A 303 21.64 13.21 -14.27
N LEU A 304 21.77 13.65 -13.02
CA LEU A 304 22.30 14.98 -12.69
C LEU A 304 23.82 15.01 -12.63
N GLU A 305 24.48 13.92 -12.19
CA GLU A 305 25.94 13.80 -12.24
C GLU A 305 26.47 13.76 -13.68
N LEU A 306 25.71 13.17 -14.62
CA LEU A 306 26.08 13.13 -16.04
C LEU A 306 26.05 14.52 -16.72
N VAL A 307 25.17 15.42 -16.28
CA VAL A 307 25.10 16.79 -16.81
C VAL A 307 26.30 17.63 -16.35
N ASP A 308 26.85 17.36 -15.17
CA ASP A 308 28.06 18.02 -14.65
C ASP A 308 29.35 17.49 -15.32
N GLY A 309 29.28 16.37 -16.06
CA GLY A 309 30.44 15.72 -16.71
C GLY A 309 30.69 16.09 -18.18
N GLU A 310 29.78 16.84 -18.81
CA GLU A 310 29.87 17.26 -20.23
C GLU A 310 30.11 18.78 -20.39
N GLU A 311 30.87 19.42 -19.50
CA GLU A 311 31.42 20.75 -19.80
C GLU A 311 32.61 20.64 -20.78
N ASP A 312 32.23 20.81 -22.04
CA ASP A 312 33.03 21.33 -23.14
C ASP A 312 33.85 22.56 -22.66
N ASP A 313 35.12 22.58 -23.05
CA ASP A 313 36.24 23.41 -22.55
C ASP A 313 36.14 24.91 -22.93
N GLY A 314 34.94 25.50 -22.82
CA GLY A 314 34.50 26.63 -23.63
C GLY A 314 33.95 27.86 -22.91
N GLY A 315 34.33 28.10 -21.65
CA GLY A 315 34.29 29.45 -21.06
C GLY A 315 32.98 29.95 -20.45
N ASN A 316 33.15 30.46 -19.21
CA ASN A 316 32.29 31.38 -18.47
C ASN A 316 31.23 30.79 -17.50
N GLY A 317 31.71 30.19 -16.39
CA GLY A 317 31.42 30.71 -15.05
C GLY A 317 30.06 30.41 -14.40
N GLY A 318 29.39 29.31 -14.72
CA GLY A 318 28.27 28.80 -13.93
C GLY A 318 28.75 27.80 -12.87
N ARG A 319 28.68 28.13 -11.58
CA ARG A 319 28.88 27.13 -10.51
C ARG A 319 27.69 26.13 -10.55
N GLY A 320 27.96 24.89 -10.93
CA GLY A 320 26.99 23.79 -11.02
C GLY A 320 26.29 23.48 -9.70
N ARG A 321 25.02 23.03 -9.79
CA ARG A 321 24.14 22.70 -8.66
C ARG A 321 24.15 21.19 -8.44
N LYS A 322 24.77 20.71 -7.36
CA LYS A 322 24.73 19.28 -7.00
C LYS A 322 23.37 18.90 -6.41
N LEU A 323 22.82 17.77 -6.84
CA LEU A 323 21.70 17.13 -6.14
C LEU A 323 22.24 16.50 -4.86
N ARG A 324 21.66 16.82 -3.70
CA ARG A 324 22.06 16.13 -2.48
C ARG A 324 21.19 14.89 -2.28
N ARG A 325 21.79 13.72 -2.45
CA ARG A 325 21.37 12.51 -1.75
C ARG A 325 21.88 12.63 -0.31
N ILE A 326 20.98 12.95 0.62
CA ILE A 326 21.29 12.87 2.05
C ILE A 326 21.23 11.38 2.41
N LYS A 327 22.36 10.84 2.88
CA LYS A 327 22.52 9.43 3.28
C LYS A 327 21.62 9.05 4.43
#